data_AF-U1QW08-F1
#
_entry.id   AF-U1QW08-F1
#
_cell.length_a   1.000
_cell.length_b   1.000
_cell.length_c   1.000
_cell.angle_alpha   90.00
_cell.angle_beta   90.00
_cell.angle_gamma   90.00
#
_symmetry.space_group_name_H-M   'P 1'
#
loop_
_entity.id
_entity.type
_entity.pdbx_description
1 polymer ?
#
loop_
_entity_poly.entity_id
_entity_poly.type
_entity_poly.pdbx_seq_one_letter_code
_entity_poly.pdbx_strand_id
1 'polypeptide(L)'
;MNGVLGPHEGKELALMLNHKKNVALFNNDLGIPAEFFPYIEQGIFVVLEQANEIYVSTDDFALINFIVYRKGYEVQAEKLRHLLAEGATDFIPEIEREIGRILGYNEQDIEFYLVNLEQHLKRREEL
;
A
#
# COMPACT_ATOMS: atom_id res chain seq x y z
N MET A 1 5.21 10.54 -21.62
CA MET A 1 5.33 9.13 -21.17
C MET A 1 4.36 9.00 -20.03
N ASN A 2 3.33 8.16 -20.20
CA ASN A 2 2.19 8.05 -19.28
C ASN A 2 2.58 7.10 -18.15
N GLY A 3 2.78 7.61 -16.93
CA GLY A 3 2.79 6.75 -15.74
C GLY A 3 1.43 6.08 -15.61
N VAL A 4 1.40 4.76 -15.47
CA VAL A 4 0.20 3.92 -15.66
C VAL A 4 -0.52 3.60 -14.35
N LEU A 5 -0.03 4.00 -13.18
CA LEU A 5 -0.54 3.46 -11.93
C LEU A 5 -1.45 4.41 -11.15
N GLY A 6 -2.75 4.12 -11.21
CA GLY A 6 -3.64 4.32 -10.08
C GLY A 6 -3.60 3.07 -9.18
N PRO A 7 -3.71 3.22 -7.85
CA PRO A 7 -3.92 2.09 -6.97
C PRO A 7 -5.27 1.46 -7.34
N HIS A 8 -5.36 0.13 -7.39
CA HIS A 8 -6.60 -0.61 -7.68
C HIS A 8 -7.03 -0.72 -9.16
N GLU A 9 -6.12 -1.06 -10.07
CA GLU A 9 -6.55 -1.51 -11.41
C GLU A 9 -7.24 -2.89 -11.40
N GLY A 10 -7.49 -3.48 -10.23
CA GLY A 10 -8.13 -4.80 -10.08
C GLY A 10 -7.24 -5.94 -10.61
N LYS A 11 -5.92 -5.72 -10.65
CA LYS A 11 -4.94 -6.67 -11.21
C LYS A 11 -4.08 -7.31 -10.12
N GLU A 12 -4.17 -6.83 -8.89
CA GLU A 12 -3.34 -7.23 -7.75
C GLU A 12 -3.43 -8.75 -7.54
N LEU A 13 -4.63 -9.32 -7.56
CA LEU A 13 -4.82 -10.76 -7.42
C LEU A 13 -4.10 -11.52 -8.53
N ALA A 14 -4.30 -11.14 -9.78
CA ALA A 14 -3.67 -11.78 -10.93
C ALA A 14 -2.14 -11.68 -10.87
N LEU A 15 -1.59 -10.53 -10.45
CA LEU A 15 -0.15 -10.36 -10.28
C LEU A 15 0.39 -11.22 -9.14
N MET A 16 -0.33 -11.32 -8.03
CA MET A 16 0.07 -12.16 -6.91
C MET A 16 0.02 -13.64 -7.26
N LEU A 17 -1.05 -14.12 -7.89
CA LEU A 17 -1.18 -15.51 -8.35
C LEU A 17 -0.09 -15.90 -9.35
N ASN A 18 0.30 -14.97 -10.24
CA ASN A 18 1.38 -15.17 -11.22
C ASN A 18 2.79 -14.90 -10.66
N HIS A 19 2.96 -14.76 -9.34
CA HIS A 19 4.25 -14.54 -8.68
C HIS A 19 4.99 -13.28 -9.12
N LYS A 20 4.26 -12.27 -9.62
CA LYS A 20 4.80 -10.96 -10.00
C LYS A 20 4.79 -9.97 -8.84
N LYS A 21 3.93 -10.20 -7.85
CA LYS A 21 3.88 -9.49 -6.58
C LYS A 21 3.74 -10.50 -5.45
N ASN A 22 4.35 -10.22 -4.30
CA ASN A 22 4.23 -11.07 -3.12
C ASN A 22 3.36 -10.44 -2.03
N VAL A 23 3.11 -9.14 -2.14
CA VAL A 23 2.35 -8.32 -1.18
C VAL A 23 1.43 -7.38 -1.96
N ALA A 24 0.23 -7.17 -1.44
CA ALA A 24 -0.72 -6.14 -1.84
C ALA A 24 -1.19 -5.38 -0.60
N LEU A 25 -1.57 -4.12 -0.80
CA LEU A 25 -2.01 -3.21 0.24
C LEU A 25 -3.42 -2.71 -0.09
N PHE A 26 -4.32 -2.83 0.87
CA PHE A 26 -5.68 -2.31 0.83
C PHE A 26 -5.95 -1.50 2.11
N ASN A 27 -7.06 -0.78 2.18
CA ASN A 27 -7.46 -0.04 3.37
C ASN A 27 -8.94 -0.28 3.72
N ASN A 28 -9.41 0.24 4.85
CA ASN A 28 -10.79 0.13 5.30
C ASN A 28 -11.81 0.93 4.48
N ASP A 29 -11.40 1.87 3.63
CA ASP A 29 -12.33 2.58 2.75
C ASP A 29 -12.87 1.68 1.63
N LEU A 30 -12.00 0.86 1.04
CA LEU A 30 -12.36 -0.03 -0.08
C LEU A 30 -12.41 -1.52 0.31
N GLY A 31 -11.73 -1.90 1.39
CA GLY A 31 -11.58 -3.27 1.83
C GLY A 31 -10.71 -4.13 0.92
N ILE A 32 -10.53 -5.40 1.30
CA ILE A 32 -9.90 -6.42 0.44
C ILE A 32 -10.94 -6.86 -0.61
N PRO A 33 -10.59 -6.88 -1.92
CA PRO A 33 -11.49 -7.37 -2.96
C PRO A 33 -11.92 -8.82 -2.72
N ALA A 34 -13.21 -9.11 -2.94
CA ALA A 34 -13.80 -10.41 -2.59
C ALA A 34 -13.12 -11.63 -3.25
N GLU A 35 -12.53 -11.42 -4.41
CA GLU A 35 -11.76 -12.40 -5.17
C GLU A 35 -10.50 -12.90 -4.47
N PHE A 36 -10.00 -12.22 -3.43
CA PHE A 36 -8.90 -12.71 -2.59
C PHE A 36 -9.34 -13.75 -1.55
N PHE A 37 -10.59 -13.71 -1.06
CA PHE A 37 -11.01 -14.52 0.08
C PHE A 37 -10.84 -16.03 -0.12
N PRO A 38 -11.15 -16.63 -1.29
CA PRO A 38 -10.91 -18.05 -1.51
C PRO A 38 -9.45 -18.48 -1.30
N TYR A 39 -8.50 -17.59 -1.61
CA TYR A 39 -7.06 -17.87 -1.47
C TYR A 39 -6.55 -17.60 -0.04
N ILE A 40 -7.19 -16.67 0.68
CA ILE A 40 -6.94 -16.43 2.10
C ILE A 40 -7.45 -17.62 2.92
N GLU A 41 -8.67 -18.08 2.66
CA GLU A 41 -9.29 -19.25 3.32
C GLU A 41 -8.48 -20.54 3.12
N GLN A 42 -7.84 -20.69 1.95
CA GLN A 42 -6.93 -21.80 1.64
C GLN A 42 -5.53 -21.64 2.25
N GLY A 43 -5.23 -20.51 2.89
CA GLY A 43 -3.91 -20.21 3.47
C GLY A 43 -2.81 -19.97 2.44
N ILE A 44 -3.17 -19.67 1.19
CA ILE A 44 -2.22 -19.26 0.13
C ILE A 44 -1.75 -17.83 0.39
N PHE A 45 -2.71 -16.96 0.73
CA PHE A 45 -2.45 -15.62 1.22
C PHE A 45 -2.78 -15.52 2.70
N VAL A 46 -2.10 -14.60 3.38
CA VAL A 46 -2.31 -14.24 4.78
C VAL A 46 -2.56 -12.74 4.84
N VAL A 47 -3.35 -12.31 5.81
CA VAL A 47 -3.68 -10.89 6.03
C VAL A 47 -3.00 -10.43 7.32
N LEU A 48 -2.32 -9.30 7.24
CA LEU A 48 -1.77 -8.57 8.37
C LEU A 48 -2.45 -7.19 8.41
N GLU A 49 -2.99 -6.83 9.57
CA GLU A 49 -3.62 -5.53 9.78
C GLU A 49 -2.61 -4.53 10.34
N GLN A 50 -2.70 -3.28 9.89
CA GLN A 50 -1.93 -2.16 10.40
C GLN A 50 -2.84 -0.95 10.53
N ALA A 51 -3.23 -0.65 11.76
CA ALA A 51 -3.95 0.57 12.07
C ALA A 51 -2.96 1.73 12.25
N ASN A 52 -3.21 2.82 11.53
CA ASN A 52 -2.60 4.12 11.81
C ASN A 52 -3.71 5.01 12.37
N GLU A 53 -3.54 5.49 13.60
CA GLU A 53 -4.43 6.50 14.18
C GLU A 53 -4.16 7.83 13.45
N ILE A 54 -5.07 8.24 12.56
CA ILE A 54 -4.96 9.51 11.86
C ILE A 54 -5.99 10.46 12.46
N TYR A 55 -5.53 11.37 13.30
CA TYR A 55 -6.39 12.37 13.91
C TYR A 55 -6.71 13.49 12.91
N VAL A 56 -7.71 13.29 12.06
CA VAL A 56 -8.22 14.34 11.14
C VAL A 56 -9.38 15.06 11.83
N SER A 57 -9.07 16.14 12.56
CA SER A 57 -10.03 17.10 13.16
C SER A 57 -11.26 16.52 13.87
N THR A 58 -11.28 16.52 15.21
CA THR A 58 -12.43 16.23 16.13
C THR A 58 -13.22 14.94 15.95
N ASP A 59 -13.11 14.24 14.83
CA ASP A 59 -13.68 12.92 14.56
C ASP A 59 -12.52 11.91 14.49
N ASP A 60 -12.56 10.90 15.36
CA ASP A 60 -11.56 9.85 15.42
C ASP A 60 -11.72 8.90 14.21
N PHE A 61 -10.97 9.15 13.13
CA PHE A 61 -10.91 8.23 11.99
C PHE A 61 -9.61 7.43 11.97
N ALA A 62 -9.70 6.12 12.22
CA ALA A 62 -8.55 5.23 12.07
C ALA A 62 -8.45 4.75 10.62
N LEU A 63 -7.32 5.03 9.96
CA LEU A 63 -6.98 4.39 8.69
C LEU A 63 -6.43 3.00 9.01
N ILE A 64 -7.15 1.97 8.60
CA ILE A 64 -6.72 0.58 8.78
C ILE A 64 -6.23 0.08 7.44
N ASN A 65 -4.96 -0.28 7.38
CA ASN A 65 -4.34 -0.92 6.24
C ASN A 65 -4.42 -2.44 6.38
N PHE A 66 -4.79 -3.11 5.29
CA PHE A 66 -4.76 -4.56 5.15
C PHE A 66 -3.62 -4.95 4.21
N ILE A 67 -2.61 -5.61 4.76
CA ILE A 67 -1.46 -6.14 4.03
C ILE A 67 -1.77 -7.59 3.70
N VAL A 68 -2.11 -7.87 2.43
CA VAL A 68 -2.31 -9.23 1.94
C VAL A 68 -1.00 -9.73 1.36
N TYR A 69 -0.47 -10.84 1.87
CA TYR A 69 0.81 -11.37 1.44
C TYR A 69 0.78 -12.87 1.21
N ARG A 70 1.66 -13.35 0.33
CA ARG A 70 1.86 -14.78 0.11
C ARG A 70 2.57 -15.42 1.29
N LYS A 71 2.08 -16.56 1.75
CA LYS A 71 2.73 -17.34 2.82
C LYS A 71 4.21 -17.58 2.48
N GLY A 72 5.11 -17.34 3.44
CA GLY A 72 6.56 -17.35 3.25
C GLY A 72 7.19 -15.97 3.00
N TYR A 73 6.38 -14.90 2.90
CA TYR A 73 6.84 -13.51 2.74
C TYR A 73 6.58 -12.65 3.99
N GLU A 74 6.52 -13.27 5.17
CA GLU A 74 6.22 -12.61 6.45
C GLU A 74 7.18 -11.45 6.74
N VAL A 75 8.48 -11.63 6.48
CA VAL A 75 9.49 -10.57 6.69
C VAL A 75 9.23 -9.35 5.81
N GLN A 76 8.79 -9.56 4.57
CA GLN A 76 8.47 -8.46 3.66
C GLN A 76 7.18 -7.74 4.07
N ALA A 77 6.17 -8.50 4.50
CA ALA A 77 4.91 -7.95 5.01
C ALA A 77 5.12 -7.13 6.30
N GLU A 78 5.89 -7.66 7.25
CA GLU A 78 6.25 -6.93 8.48
C GLU A 78 7.08 -5.68 8.18
N LYS A 79 8.00 -5.74 7.22
CA LYS A 79 8.74 -4.56 6.80
C LYS A 79 7.81 -3.47 6.25
N LEU A 80 6.86 -3.84 5.38
CA LEU A 80 5.85 -2.92 4.89
C LEU A 80 5.03 -2.33 6.04
N ARG A 81 4.64 -3.16 7.01
CA ARG A 81 3.91 -2.72 8.20
C ARG A 81 4.67 -1.63 8.97
N HIS A 82 5.97 -1.83 9.21
CA HIS A 82 6.79 -0.84 9.91
C HIS A 82 6.93 0.47 9.10
N LEU A 83 7.15 0.38 7.79
CA LEU A 83 7.26 1.56 6.93
C LEU A 83 5.95 2.38 6.89
N LEU A 84 4.80 1.70 6.85
CA LEU A 84 3.48 2.36 6.91
C LEU A 84 3.24 3.06 8.26
N ALA A 85 3.78 2.53 9.35
CA ALA A 85 3.70 3.18 10.66
C ALA A 85 4.67 4.37 10.75
N GLU A 86 5.88 4.24 10.21
CA GLU A 86 6.91 5.28 10.21
C GLU A 86 6.52 6.48 9.32
N GLY A 87 5.93 6.22 8.15
CA GLY A 87 5.43 7.25 7.23
C GLY A 87 4.01 7.74 7.52
N ALA A 88 3.44 7.41 8.69
CA ALA A 88 2.04 7.72 8.98
C ALA A 88 1.79 9.22 9.21
N THR A 89 2.78 9.95 9.75
CA THR A 89 2.63 11.37 10.12
C THR A 89 3.12 12.32 9.05
N ASP A 90 4.25 11.99 8.44
CA ASP A 90 4.96 12.87 7.52
C ASP A 90 5.29 12.14 6.22
N PHE A 91 5.24 12.88 5.11
CA PHE A 91 5.70 12.37 3.84
C PHE A 91 7.24 12.28 3.82
N ILE A 92 7.75 11.05 3.83
CA ILE A 92 9.19 10.75 3.76
C ILE A 92 9.47 10.03 2.43
N PRO A 93 10.07 10.69 1.42
CA PRO A 93 10.24 10.13 0.08
C PRO A 93 10.95 8.77 0.06
N GLU A 94 11.93 8.56 0.94
CA GLU A 94 12.69 7.32 1.04
C GLU A 94 11.82 6.15 1.51
N ILE A 95 10.91 6.38 2.45
CA ILE A 95 9.94 5.39 2.93
C ILE A 95 8.97 5.05 1.81
N GLU A 96 8.43 6.05 1.12
CA GLU A 96 7.48 5.86 0.02
C GLU A 96 8.09 5.09 -1.16
N ARG A 97 9.38 5.34 -1.48
CA ARG A 97 10.12 4.51 -2.44
C ARG A 97 10.18 3.06 -2.00
N GLU A 98 10.48 2.82 -0.73
CA GLU A 98 10.63 1.47 -0.22
C GLU A 98 9.30 0.72 -0.16
N ILE A 99 8.22 1.40 0.22
CA ILE A 99 6.84 0.91 0.10
C ILE A 99 6.57 0.53 -1.36
N GLY A 100 6.86 1.43 -2.31
CA GLY A 100 6.63 1.17 -3.73
C GLY A 100 7.36 -0.07 -4.25
N ARG A 101 8.62 -0.25 -3.84
CA ARG A 101 9.43 -1.44 -4.19
C ARG A 101 8.85 -2.71 -3.59
N ILE A 102 8.43 -2.68 -2.32
CA ILE A 102 7.81 -3.85 -1.67
C ILE A 102 6.50 -4.24 -2.36
N LEU A 103 5.72 -3.25 -2.79
CA LEU A 103 4.48 -3.45 -3.55
C LEU A 103 4.73 -3.87 -5.02
N GLY A 104 5.99 -4.02 -5.44
CA GLY A 104 6.37 -4.53 -6.75
C GLY A 104 6.17 -3.52 -7.88
N TYR A 105 6.18 -2.23 -7.59
CA TYR A 105 6.26 -1.19 -8.61
C TYR A 105 7.69 -1.08 -9.17
N ASN A 106 7.82 -0.69 -10.44
CA ASN A 106 9.13 -0.40 -11.01
C ASN A 106 9.57 1.02 -10.63
N GLU A 107 10.87 1.29 -10.70
CA GLU A 107 11.46 2.58 -10.28
C GLU A 107 10.88 3.77 -11.06
N GLN A 108 10.50 3.63 -12.33
CA GLN A 108 9.96 4.74 -13.11
C GLN A 108 8.58 5.15 -12.61
N ASP A 109 7.73 4.17 -12.31
CA ASP A 109 6.40 4.42 -11.76
C ASP A 109 6.46 4.97 -10.33
N ILE A 110 7.40 4.48 -9.52
CA ILE A 110 7.65 4.99 -8.16
C ILE A 110 8.04 6.47 -8.22
N GLU A 111 9.05 6.82 -9.02
CA GLU A 111 9.51 8.21 -9.09
C GLU A 111 8.44 9.13 -9.70
N PHE A 112 7.66 8.65 -10.67
CA PHE A 112 6.53 9.40 -11.20
C PHE A 112 5.46 9.69 -10.13
N TYR A 113 5.13 8.70 -9.31
CA TYR A 113 4.20 8.88 -8.18
C TYR A 113 4.73 9.91 -7.17
N LEU A 114 5.99 9.81 -6.78
CA LEU A 114 6.60 10.71 -5.77
C LEU A 114 6.62 12.16 -6.23
N VAL A 115 7.01 12.41 -7.49
CA VAL A 115 7.01 13.77 -8.06
C VAL A 115 5.60 14.37 -8.03
N ASN A 116 4.58 13.59 -8.37
CA ASN A 116 3.21 14.07 -8.35
C ASN A 116 2.71 14.33 -6.92
N LEU A 117 2.98 13.42 -5.99
CA LEU A 117 2.56 13.55 -4.59
C LEU A 117 3.21 14.77 -3.93
N GLU A 118 4.51 14.97 -4.13
CA GLU A 118 5.23 16.13 -3.59
C GLU A 118 4.65 17.46 -4.12
N GLN A 119 4.32 17.54 -5.41
CA GLN A 119 3.65 18.71 -5.98
C GLN A 119 2.24 18.93 -5.41
N HIS A 120 1.50 17.85 -5.12
CA HIS A 120 0.19 17.95 -4.48
C HIS A 120 0.28 18.45 -3.05
N LEU A 121 1.28 18.00 -2.27
CA LEU A 121 1.50 18.45 -0.90
C LEU A 121 1.91 19.94 -0.85
N LYS A 122 2.87 20.36 -1.70
CA LYS A 122 3.27 21.78 -1.79
C LYS A 122 2.11 22.72 -2.09
N ARG A 123 1.23 22.35 -3.01
CA ARG A 123 0.03 23.14 -3.34
C ARG A 123 -0.96 23.27 -2.19
N ARG A 124 -0.97 22.33 -1.24
CA ARG A 124 -1.87 22.39 -0.07
C ARG A 124 -1.32 23.29 1.04
N GLU A 125 -0.01 23.47 1.12
CA GLU A 125 0.63 24.36 2.11
C GLU A 125 0.57 25.84 1.71
N GLU A 126 0.34 26.13 0.42
CA GLU A 126 0.20 27.49 -0.12
C GLU A 126 -1.23 28.08 0.01
N LEU A 127 -2.19 27.30 0.55
CA LEU A 127 -3.60 27.69 0.75
C LEU A 127 -3.92 27.91 2.24
#